data_AF-A0A2V7X3C8-F1
#
_entry.id   AF-A0A2V7X3C8-F1
#
_cell.length_a   1.000
_cell.length_b   1.000
_cell.length_c   1.000
_cell.angle_alpha   90.00
_cell.angle_beta   90.00
_cell.angle_gamma   90.00
#
_symmetry.space_group_name_H-M   'P 1'
#
loop_
_entity.id
_entity.type
_entity.pdbx_description
1 polymer ?
#
loop_
_entity_poly.entity_id
_entity_poly.type
_entity_poly.pdbx_seq_one_letter_code
_entity_poly.pdbx_strand_id
1 'polypeptide(L)'
;MVHAVELALRSSAAGGKTYNVSGGTVLRLRDLIDQIATIQGLRRRRLHIPLALCRVAASGLALVLPPSFFSPDALLGLTQDADLDHSQFGQECGYAPLSLEDGFARTFGGSATRAPSP
;
A
#
# COMPACT_ATOMS: atom_id res chain seq x y z
N MET A 1 10.22 4.71 0.74
CA MET A 1 10.28 5.72 1.81
C MET A 1 11.71 6.13 2.15
N VAL A 2 12.52 5.30 2.81
CA VAL A 2 13.90 5.69 3.22
C VAL A 2 14.75 6.22 2.05
N HIS A 3 14.70 5.56 0.90
CA HIS A 3 15.44 5.99 -0.29
C HIS A 3 14.99 7.35 -0.86
N ALA A 4 13.71 7.70 -0.74
CA ALA A 4 13.21 9.02 -1.14
C ALA A 4 13.81 10.13 -0.26
N VAL A 5 13.89 9.89 1.05
CA VAL A 5 14.49 10.84 1.98
C VAL A 5 15.98 11.03 1.68
N GLU A 6 16.70 9.94 1.38
CA GLU A 6 18.11 10.01 0.98
C GLU A 6 18.32 10.88 -0.28
N LEU A 7 17.48 10.70 -1.31
CA LEU A 7 17.55 11.49 -2.55
C LEU A 7 17.27 12.98 -2.28
N ALA A 8 16.25 13.28 -1.46
CA ALA A 8 15.93 14.65 -1.09
C ALA A 8 17.08 15.33 -0.31
N LEU A 9 17.76 14.61 0.58
CA LEU A 9 18.90 15.13 1.34
C LEU A 9 20.14 15.38 0.46
N ARG A 10 20.29 14.64 -0.64
CA ARG A 10 21.43 14.79 -1.56
C ARG A 10 21.19 15.84 -2.64
N SER A 11 19.93 16.18 -2.93
CA SER A 11 19.60 17.17 -3.94
C SER A 11 19.55 18.58 -3.36
N SER A 12 20.41 19.46 -3.85
CA SER A 12 20.34 20.90 -3.53
C SER A 12 19.04 21.55 -4.05
N ALA A 13 18.40 20.95 -5.06
CA ALA A 13 17.16 21.45 -5.66
C ALA A 13 15.91 21.17 -4.81
N ALA A 14 16.01 20.30 -3.80
CA ALA A 14 14.91 19.89 -2.94
C ALA A 14 14.59 20.88 -1.79
N GLY A 15 15.44 21.87 -1.57
CA GLY A 15 15.28 22.84 -0.49
C GLY A 15 13.96 23.62 -0.56
N GLY A 16 13.18 23.58 0.53
CA GLY A 16 11.93 24.34 0.67
C GLY A 16 10.76 23.82 -0.17
N LYS A 17 10.86 22.63 -0.77
CA LYS A 17 9.82 22.03 -1.61
C LYS A 17 9.13 20.86 -0.93
N THR A 18 7.88 20.64 -1.30
CA THR A 18 7.10 19.47 -0.90
C THR A 18 6.97 18.54 -2.09
N TYR A 19 7.36 17.28 -1.90
CA TYR A 19 7.25 16.25 -2.94
C TYR A 19 6.34 15.13 -2.48
N ASN A 20 5.57 14.59 -3.41
CA ASN A 20 4.84 13.37 -3.20
C ASN A 20 5.76 12.16 -3.38
N VAL A 21 5.59 11.16 -2.51
CA VAL A 21 6.32 9.89 -2.59
C VAL A 21 5.28 8.78 -2.74
N SER A 22 5.22 8.20 -3.94
CA SER A 22 4.35 7.06 -4.26
C SER A 22 5.14 5.90 -4.87
N GLY A 23 4.47 4.76 -5.09
CA GLY A 23 5.03 3.58 -5.75
C GLY A 23 5.08 3.75 -7.28
N GLY A 24 5.80 2.86 -7.97
CA GLY A 24 5.98 2.94 -9.42
C GLY A 24 4.80 2.42 -10.24
N THR A 25 3.70 2.05 -9.60
CA THR A 25 2.54 1.46 -10.28
C THR A 25 1.26 2.00 -9.66
N VAL A 26 0.41 2.61 -10.50
CA VAL A 26 -0.97 2.94 -10.13
C VAL A 26 -1.76 1.65 -10.05
N LEU A 27 -2.35 1.38 -8.89
CA LEU A 27 -2.97 0.09 -8.61
C LEU A 27 -4.35 0.27 -8.01
N ARG A 28 -5.33 -0.43 -8.56
CA ARG A 28 -6.66 -0.49 -7.96
C ARG A 28 -6.61 -1.43 -6.76
N LEU A 29 -7.31 -1.08 -5.69
CA LEU A 29 -7.41 -1.91 -4.49
C LEU A 29 -7.81 -3.37 -4.79
N ARG A 30 -8.69 -3.58 -5.78
CA ARG A 30 -9.09 -4.92 -6.25
C ARG A 30 -7.92 -5.76 -6.76
N ASP A 31 -6.99 -5.14 -7.49
CA ASP A 31 -5.88 -5.82 -8.13
C ASP A 31 -4.77 -6.08 -7.12
N LEU A 32 -4.63 -5.21 -6.11
CA LEU A 32 -3.80 -5.46 -4.93
C LEU A 32 -4.26 -6.70 -4.16
N ILE A 33 -5.55 -6.80 -3.86
CA ILE A 33 -6.13 -7.93 -3.13
C ILE A 33 -5.93 -9.24 -3.90
N ASP A 34 -6.12 -9.22 -5.23
CA ASP A 34 -5.94 -10.39 -6.08
C ASP A 34 -4.48 -10.87 -6.10
N GLN A 35 -3.53 -9.95 -6.19
CA GLN A 35 -2.10 -10.29 -6.14
C GLN A 35 -1.69 -10.88 -4.79
N ILE A 36 -2.13 -10.28 -3.68
CA ILE A 36 -1.88 -10.80 -2.34
C ILE A 36 -2.48 -12.22 -2.18
N ALA A 37 -3.71 -12.43 -2.63
CA ALA A 37 -4.35 -13.75 -2.57
C ALA A 37 -3.61 -14.79 -3.42
N THR A 38 -3.13 -14.39 -4.60
CA THR A 38 -2.35 -15.25 -5.50
C THR A 38 -1.02 -15.65 -4.87
N ILE A 39 -0.27 -14.69 -4.31
CA ILE A 39 1.01 -14.94 -3.63
C ILE A 39 0.84 -15.90 -2.44
N GLN A 40 -0.28 -15.79 -1.71
CA GLN A 40 -0.59 -16.68 -0.58
C GLN A 40 -1.20 -18.03 -0.99
N GLY A 41 -1.45 -18.27 -2.28
CA GLY A 41 -2.11 -19.48 -2.76
C GLY A 41 -3.58 -19.62 -2.34
N LEU A 42 -4.23 -18.51 -1.97
CA LEU A 42 -5.60 -18.50 -1.45
C LEU A 42 -6.62 -18.25 -2.56
N ARG A 43 -7.64 -19.12 -2.64
CA ARG A 43 -8.84 -18.87 -3.44
C ARG A 43 -9.86 -18.06 -2.64
N ARG A 44 -9.87 -16.74 -2.82
CA ARG A 44 -10.80 -15.82 -2.12
C ARG A 44 -12.02 -15.51 -3.00
N ARG A 45 -13.22 -15.65 -2.44
CA ARG A 45 -14.45 -15.13 -3.05
C ARG A 45 -14.58 -13.66 -2.71
N ARG A 46 -14.83 -12.82 -3.71
CA ARG A 46 -15.06 -11.38 -3.54
C ARG A 46 -16.54 -11.13 -3.27
N LEU A 47 -16.83 -10.39 -2.21
CA LEU A 47 -18.18 -9.92 -1.90
C LEU A 47 -18.16 -8.40 -1.95
N HIS A 48 -19.03 -7.83 -2.80
CA HIS A 48 -19.23 -6.39 -2.86
C HIS A 48 -20.20 -6.01 -1.76
N ILE A 49 -19.69 -5.30 -0.74
CA ILE A 49 -20.48 -4.82 0.37
C ILE A 49 -20.61 -3.29 0.24
N PRO A 50 -21.83 -2.73 0.34
CA PRO A 50 -22.02 -1.28 0.36
C PRO A 50 -21.20 -0.61 1.47
N LEU A 51 -20.54 0.50 1.15
CA LEU A 51 -19.65 1.22 2.07
C LEU A 51 -20.35 1.63 3.37
N ALA A 52 -21.65 1.93 3.32
CA ALA A 52 -22.44 2.26 4.50
C ALA A 52 -22.43 1.12 5.55
N LEU A 53 -22.56 -0.13 5.11
CA LEU A 53 -22.50 -1.29 6.01
C LEU A 53 -21.10 -1.48 6.58
N CYS A 54 -20.07 -1.28 5.76
CA CYS A 54 -18.67 -1.32 6.21
C CYS A 54 -18.39 -0.28 7.29
N ARG A 55 -18.92 0.95 7.15
CA ARG A 55 -18.76 2.02 8.15
C ARG A 55 -19.42 1.67 9.48
N VAL A 56 -20.65 1.14 9.46
CA VAL A 56 -21.35 0.70 10.69
C VAL A 56 -20.56 -0.40 11.38
N ALA A 57 -20.10 -1.40 10.63
CA ALA A 57 -19.29 -2.49 11.16
C ALA A 57 -17.96 -1.98 11.75
N ALA A 58 -17.25 -1.08 11.06
CA ALA A 58 -15.97 -0.53 11.51
C ALA A 58 -16.13 0.30 12.79
N SER A 59 -17.19 1.12 12.89
CA SER A 59 -17.48 1.89 14.10
C SER A 59 -17.83 0.99 15.28
N GLY A 60 -18.64 -0.06 15.05
CA GLY A 60 -18.97 -1.02 16.11
C GLY A 60 -17.75 -1.81 16.59
N LEU A 61 -16.89 -2.24 15.66
CA LEU A 61 -15.69 -3.00 15.97
C LEU A 61 -14.63 -2.17 16.69
N ALA A 62 -14.49 -0.88 16.35
CA ALA A 62 -13.56 0.03 17.01
C ALA A 62 -13.87 0.25 18.50
N LEU A 63 -15.13 0.10 18.91
CA LEU A 63 -15.55 0.19 20.32
C LEU A 63 -15.23 -1.07 21.12
N VAL A 64 -15.11 -2.22 20.45
CA VAL A 64 -14.98 -3.53 21.10
C VAL A 64 -13.53 -4.05 21.04
N LEU A 65 -12.77 -3.69 19.99
CA LEU A 65 -11.39 -4.13 19.79
C LEU A 65 -10.46 -2.95 19.42
N PRO A 66 -9.69 -2.40 20.38
CA PRO A 66 -8.53 -1.58 20.06
C PRO A 66 -7.26 -2.46 19.89
N PRO A 67 -6.32 -2.15 18.98
CA PRO A 67 -6.45 -1.59 17.63
C PRO A 67 -6.80 -2.67 16.59
N SER A 68 -7.87 -2.44 15.82
CA SER A 68 -8.32 -3.34 14.75
C SER A 68 -7.82 -2.88 13.38
N PHE A 69 -7.45 -3.84 12.52
CA PHE A 69 -7.19 -3.58 11.09
C PHE A 69 -8.42 -3.06 10.34
N PHE A 70 -9.60 -3.16 10.95
CA PHE A 70 -10.87 -2.70 10.40
C PHE A 70 -11.46 -1.60 11.28
N SER A 71 -10.91 -0.39 11.13
CA SER A 71 -11.33 0.83 11.82
C SER A 71 -11.92 1.86 10.84
N PRO A 72 -12.66 2.88 11.33
CA PRO A 72 -13.16 3.96 10.48
C PRO A 72 -12.05 4.67 9.69
N ASP A 73 -10.89 4.91 10.31
CA ASP A 73 -9.73 5.54 9.65
C ASP A 73 -9.12 4.66 8.57
N ALA A 74 -8.99 3.35 8.83
CA ALA A 74 -8.51 2.40 7.83
C ALA A 74 -9.46 2.35 6.62
N LEU A 75 -10.78 2.36 6.88
CA LEU A 75 -11.78 2.38 5.83
C LEU A 75 -11.73 3.68 5.02
N LEU A 76 -11.56 4.83 5.67
CA LEU A 76 -11.36 6.11 5.00
C LEU A 76 -10.14 6.08 4.09
N GLY A 77 -8.99 5.61 4.59
CA GLY A 77 -7.77 5.47 3.80
C GLY A 77 -7.95 4.57 2.57
N LEU A 78 -8.72 3.48 2.68
CA LEU A 78 -9.01 2.59 1.54
C LEU A 78 -9.95 3.20 0.50
N THR A 79 -10.79 4.16 0.90
CA THR A 79 -11.73 4.83 -0.02
C THR A 79 -11.16 6.09 -0.67
N GLN A 80 -10.07 6.63 -0.11
CA GLN A 80 -9.40 7.77 -0.70
C GLN A 80 -8.58 7.32 -1.91
N ASP A 81 -8.75 8.02 -3.02
CA ASP A 81 -7.88 7.83 -4.18
C ASP A 81 -6.51 8.43 -3.84
N ALA A 82 -5.50 7.57 -3.74
CA ALA A 82 -4.14 7.92 -3.38
C ALA A 82 -3.23 7.93 -4.62
N ASP A 83 -3.76 8.35 -5.76
CA ASP A 83 -3.00 8.59 -6.99
C ASP A 83 -2.17 9.87 -6.85
N LEU A 84 -1.01 9.72 -6.19
CA LEU A 84 -0.09 10.82 -5.96
C LEU A 84 0.95 10.87 -7.08
N ASP A 85 0.98 11.99 -7.79
CA ASP A 85 2.00 12.25 -8.82
C ASP A 85 3.36 12.56 -8.19
N HIS A 86 4.34 11.69 -8.46
CA HIS A 86 5.73 11.82 -8.03
C HIS A 86 6.66 12.32 -9.14
N SER A 87 6.14 12.72 -10.30
CA SER A 87 6.91 13.11 -11.48
C SER A 87 7.89 14.25 -11.20
N GLN A 88 7.46 15.25 -10.41
CA GLN A 88 8.31 16.37 -10.03
C GLN A 88 9.54 15.91 -9.23
N PHE A 89 9.35 14.95 -8.32
CA PHE A 89 10.45 14.41 -7.52
C PHE A 89 11.38 13.53 -8.36
N GLY A 90 10.81 12.80 -9.33
CA GLY A 90 11.57 12.06 -10.34
C GLY A 90 12.47 12.98 -11.17
N GLN A 91 11.92 14.08 -11.69
CA GLN A 91 12.65 15.03 -12.54
C GLN A 91 13.76 15.77 -11.80
N GLU A 92 13.50 16.21 -10.57
CA GLU A 92 14.42 17.09 -9.83
C GLU A 92 15.43 16.33 -8.95
N CYS A 93 15.08 15.13 -8.49
CA CYS A 93 15.89 14.35 -7.55
C CYS A 93 16.23 12.94 -8.04
N GLY A 94 15.76 12.53 -9.22
CA GLY A 94 16.03 11.18 -9.75
C GLY A 94 15.26 10.07 -9.03
N TYR A 95 14.13 10.40 -8.40
CA TYR A 95 13.29 9.39 -7.74
C TYR A 95 12.66 8.42 -8.73
N ALA A 96 13.04 7.14 -8.60
CA ALA A 96 12.50 6.03 -9.39
C ALA A 96 11.96 4.95 -8.43
N PRO A 97 10.65 4.92 -8.15
CA PRO A 97 10.07 3.91 -7.27
C PRO A 97 10.02 2.53 -7.92
N LEU A 98 10.16 1.49 -7.10
CA LEU A 98 9.98 0.10 -7.52
C LEU A 98 8.53 -0.17 -7.91
N SER A 99 8.35 -1.12 -8.83
CA SER A 99 7.04 -1.70 -9.12
C SER A 99 6.53 -2.49 -7.92
N LEU A 100 5.20 -2.70 -7.86
CA LEU A 100 4.61 -3.52 -6.80
C LEU A 100 5.11 -4.97 -6.86
N GLU A 101 5.27 -5.53 -8.05
CA GLU A 101 5.71 -6.92 -8.28
C GLU A 101 7.14 -7.13 -7.76
N ASP A 102 8.05 -6.21 -8.08
CA ASP A 102 9.42 -6.23 -7.56
C ASP A 102 9.44 -6.08 -6.04
N GLY A 103 8.57 -5.22 -5.52
CA GLY A 103 8.35 -5.05 -4.07
C GLY A 103 7.93 -6.36 -3.40
N PHE A 104 6.95 -7.07 -3.99
CA PHE A 104 6.50 -8.36 -3.49
C PHE A 104 7.58 -9.43 -3.58
N ALA A 105 8.31 -9.52 -4.69
CA ALA A 105 9.43 -10.44 -4.82
C ALA A 105 10.49 -10.19 -3.72
N ARG A 106 10.77 -8.93 -3.40
CA ARG A 106 11.71 -8.56 -2.33
C ARG A 106 11.18 -8.89 -0.93
N THR A 107 9.88 -8.70 -0.68
CA THR A 107 9.28 -8.92 0.65
C THR A 107 8.96 -10.39 0.92
N PHE A 108 8.51 -11.13 -0.09
CA PHE A 108 8.00 -12.50 0.06
C PHE A 108 8.91 -13.56 -0.58
N GLY A 109 9.75 -13.20 -1.55
CA GLY A 109 10.63 -14.14 -2.27
C GLY A 109 11.72 -14.81 -1.43
N GLY A 110 11.95 -14.35 -0.20
CA GLY A 110 12.86 -15.01 0.76
C GLY A 110 12.20 -16.09 1.64
N SER A 111 10.87 -16.23 1.65
CA SER A 111 10.14 -17.06 2.62
C SER A 111 9.39 -18.25 2.00
N ALA A 112 9.59 -18.54 0.72
CA ALA A 112 8.89 -19.62 0.00
C ALA A 112 9.31 -21.05 0.42
N THR A 113 10.22 -21.23 1.38
CA THR A 113 10.77 -22.56 1.75
C THR A 113 10.40 -23.04 3.15
N ARG A 114 9.21 -22.73 3.66
CA ARG A 114 8.67 -23.45 4.83
C ARG A 114 7.39 -24.17 4.45
N ALA A 115 7.57 -25.35 3.86
CA ALA A 115 6.52 -26.35 3.69
C ALA A 115 5.86 -26.67 5.06
N PRO A 116 4.55 -26.97 5.09
CA PRO A 116 3.90 -27.43 6.31
C PRO A 116 4.51 -28.77 6.73
N SER A 117 5.02 -28.84 7.97
CA SER A 117 5.39 -30.09 8.62
C SER A 117 4.13 -30.93 8.88
N PRO A 118 4.21 -32.27 8.73
CA PRO A 118 3.09 -33.20 8.91
C PRO A 118 2.58 -33.26 10.36
#